data_AF-A0A661YG10-F1
#
_entry.id   AF-A0A661YG10-F1
#
_cell.length_a   1.000
_cell.length_b   1.000
_cell.length_c   1.000
_cell.angle_alpha   90.00
_cell.angle_beta   90.00
_cell.angle_gamma   90.00
#
_symmetry.space_group_name_H-M   'P 1'
#
loop_
_entity.id
_entity.type
_entity.pdbx_description
1 polymer ?
#
loop_
_entity_poly.entity_id
_entity_poly.type
_entity_poly.pdbx_seq_one_letter_code
_entity_poly.pdbx_strand_id
1 'polypeptide(L)'
;MSEDNVVIRLENVSKTFTIRDKVSGNLLKKSWAFASGGNKRRIEAVKNINLEVKKGEFLGIVGANGCGKSTLIHLMTGVYKPDKGGTASIDGTYIRLSLGLGFNGQLTARENIYLNGSVMGVKISELNKNFRKIIEFA
;
A
#
# COMPACT_ATOMS: atom_id res chain seq x y z
N MET A 1 26.88 -12.20 -7.27
CA MET A 1 26.99 -10.74 -7.50
C MET A 1 26.30 -10.42 -8.81
N SER A 2 25.15 -9.77 -8.76
CA SER A 2 24.75 -8.81 -9.78
C SER A 2 24.82 -7.44 -9.08
N GLU A 3 25.59 -6.53 -9.66
CA GLU A 3 26.21 -5.34 -9.07
C GLU A 3 25.28 -4.21 -8.60
N ASP A 4 23.99 -4.48 -8.41
CA ASP A 4 23.08 -3.48 -7.89
C ASP A 4 22.26 -4.08 -6.75
N ASN A 5 22.55 -3.63 -5.53
CA ASN A 5 21.80 -3.96 -4.30
C ASN A 5 20.38 -3.39 -4.33
N VAL A 6 19.68 -3.45 -5.47
CA VAL A 6 18.34 -2.90 -5.67
C VAL A 6 17.32 -3.79 -4.99
N VAL A 7 16.59 -3.22 -4.03
CA VAL A 7 15.55 -3.90 -3.23
C VAL A 7 14.15 -3.52 -3.65
N ILE A 8 13.97 -2.40 -4.37
CA ILE A 8 12.70 -2.03 -4.99
C ILE A 8 12.99 -1.61 -6.42
N ARG A 9 12.26 -2.17 -7.37
CA ARG A 9 12.38 -1.83 -8.80
C ARG A 9 11.01 -1.65 -9.43
N LEU A 10 10.82 -0.50 -10.04
CA LEU A 10 9.66 -0.15 -10.87
C LEU A 10 10.14 0.10 -12.29
N GLU A 11 9.56 -0.59 -13.27
CA GLU A 11 9.83 -0.36 -14.69
C GLU A 11 8.50 -0.10 -15.41
N ASN A 12 8.41 1.06 -16.08
CA ASN A 12 7.23 1.51 -16.83
C ASN A 12 5.91 1.44 -16.03
N VAL A 13 5.98 1.72 -14.73
CA VAL A 13 4.84 1.53 -13.82
C VAL A 13 3.83 2.65 -13.97
N SER A 14 2.60 2.27 -14.32
CA SER A 14 1.43 3.14 -14.31
C SER A 14 0.32 2.50 -13.48
N LYS A 15 -0.58 3.33 -12.93
CA LYS A 15 -1.76 2.85 -12.21
C LYS A 15 -2.98 3.69 -12.49
N THR A 16 -3.99 3.05 -13.06
CA THR A 16 -5.29 3.66 -13.37
C THR A 16 -6.38 3.06 -12.51
N PHE A 17 -7.12 3.91 -11.80
CA PHE A 17 -8.33 3.52 -11.09
C PHE A 17 -9.55 3.79 -11.97
N THR A 18 -10.47 2.82 -12.02
CA THR A 18 -11.77 3.01 -12.68
C THR A 18 -12.82 3.21 -11.61
N ILE A 19 -13.43 4.40 -11.59
CA ILE A 19 -14.49 4.76 -10.67
C ILE A 19 -15.80 4.71 -11.43
N ARG A 20 -16.76 3.95 -10.91
CA ARG A 20 -18.14 4.00 -11.39
C ARG A 20 -18.84 5.10 -10.63
N ASP A 21 -19.39 6.06 -11.36
CA ASP A 21 -20.20 7.07 -10.71
C ASP A 21 -21.50 6.42 -10.20
N LYS A 22 -21.92 6.81 -8.99
CA LYS A 22 -23.18 6.31 -8.43
C LYS A 22 -24.33 6.87 -9.26
N VAL A 23 -25.04 6.00 -9.96
CA VAL A 23 -26.26 6.37 -10.69
C VAL A 23 -27.38 6.59 -9.67
N SER A 24 -27.66 7.86 -9.38
CA SER A 24 -28.81 8.27 -8.58
C SER A 24 -30.03 8.46 -9.49
N GLY A 25 -31.16 7.84 -9.14
CA GLY A 25 -32.39 7.89 -9.92
C GLY A 25 -33.27 6.63 -9.77
N ASN A 26 -34.43 6.65 -10.45
CA ASN A 26 -35.46 5.60 -10.41
C ASN A 26 -34.95 4.25 -10.93
N LEU A 27 -35.64 3.16 -10.56
CA LEU A 27 -35.28 1.77 -10.91
C LEU A 27 -34.98 1.60 -12.42
N LEU A 28 -35.73 2.25 -13.30
CA LEU A 28 -35.53 2.19 -14.75
C LEU A 28 -34.15 2.71 -15.19
N LYS A 29 -33.69 3.83 -14.62
CA LYS A 29 -32.35 4.38 -14.91
C LYS A 29 -31.24 3.51 -14.35
N LYS A 30 -31.47 2.85 -13.21
CA LYS A 30 -30.51 1.88 -12.65
C LYS A 30 -30.39 0.64 -13.53
N SER A 31 -31.50 0.11 -14.05
CA SER A 31 -31.51 -1.03 -14.98
C SER A 31 -30.82 -0.70 -16.31
N TRP A 32 -31.10 0.48 -16.86
CA TRP A 32 -30.43 0.97 -18.07
C TRP A 32 -28.93 1.19 -17.85
N ALA A 33 -28.53 1.79 -16.73
CA ALA A 33 -27.11 1.96 -16.41
C ALA A 33 -26.39 0.63 -16.16
N PHE A 34 -27.09 -0.38 -15.63
CA PHE A 34 -26.55 -1.73 -15.47
C PHE A 34 -26.32 -2.39 -16.84
N ALA A 35 -27.29 -2.26 -17.76
CA ALA A 35 -27.18 -2.77 -19.12
C ALA A 35 -26.15 -2.02 -19.98
N SER A 36 -26.04 -0.69 -19.83
CA SER A 36 -25.11 0.16 -20.59
C SER A 36 -23.71 0.23 -19.97
N GLY A 37 -23.46 -0.47 -18.86
CA GLY A 37 -22.16 -0.48 -18.17
C GLY A 37 -21.84 0.74 -17.31
N GLY A 38 -22.77 1.71 -17.21
CA GLY A 38 -22.65 2.94 -16.44
C GLY A 38 -21.54 3.89 -16.94
N ASN A 39 -21.56 5.14 -16.48
CA ASN A 39 -20.46 6.05 -16.77
C ASN A 39 -19.25 5.67 -15.91
N LYS A 40 -18.12 5.39 -16.57
CA LYS A 40 -16.87 4.97 -15.93
C LYS A 40 -15.84 6.06 -16.12
N ARG A 41 -15.44 6.68 -15.01
CA ARG A 41 -14.32 7.62 -14.97
C ARG A 41 -13.03 6.86 -14.74
N ARG A 42 -12.02 7.11 -15.56
CA ARG A 42 -10.66 6.61 -15.36
C ARG A 42 -9.80 7.71 -14.74
N ILE A 43 -9.09 7.39 -13.67
CA ILE A 43 -8.11 8.29 -13.03
C ILE A 43 -6.75 7.62 -13.12
N GLU A 44 -5.86 8.20 -13.91
CA GLU A 44 -4.45 7.82 -13.98
C GLU A 44 -3.75 8.44 -12.75
N ALA A 45 -3.53 7.64 -11.70
CA ALA A 45 -2.98 8.11 -10.43
C ALA A 45 -1.46 8.17 -10.45
N VAL A 46 -0.82 7.27 -11.21
CA VAL A 46 0.63 7.21 -11.42
C VAL A 46 0.86 6.88 -12.89
N LYS A 47 1.83 7.55 -13.53
CA LYS A 47 2.09 7.41 -14.96
C LYS A 47 3.58 7.21 -15.23
N ASN A 48 3.89 6.11 -15.89
CA ASN A 48 5.20 5.78 -16.44
C ASN A 48 6.38 6.06 -15.49
N ILE A 49 6.33 5.49 -14.29
CA ILE A 49 7.40 5.63 -13.30
C ILE A 49 8.43 4.52 -13.49
N ASN A 50 9.70 4.95 -13.57
CA ASN A 50 10.87 4.09 -13.50
C ASN A 50 11.66 4.52 -12.26
N LEU A 51 11.86 3.60 -11.32
CA LEU A 51 12.48 3.88 -10.03
C LEU A 51 13.19 2.64 -9.53
N GLU A 52 14.41 2.82 -9.04
CA GLU A 52 15.14 1.81 -8.31
C GLU A 52 15.52 2.35 -6.93
N VAL A 53 15.39 1.53 -5.90
CA VAL A 53 15.84 1.86 -4.55
C VAL A 53 16.80 0.79 -4.09
N LYS A 54 17.99 1.19 -3.67
CA LYS A 54 19.06 0.30 -3.20
C LYS A 54 18.94 0.03 -1.70
N LYS A 55 19.49 -1.09 -1.26
CA LYS A 55 19.54 -1.47 0.16
C LYS A 55 20.32 -0.41 0.94
N GLY A 56 19.69 0.13 1.98
CA GLY A 56 20.27 1.20 2.81
C GLY A 56 20.05 2.61 2.26
N GLU A 57 19.43 2.75 1.09
CA GLU A 57 19.06 4.05 0.54
C GLU A 57 17.85 4.65 1.26
N PHE A 58 17.86 5.96 1.46
CA PHE A 58 16.72 6.71 1.98
C PHE A 58 16.03 7.47 0.85
N LEU A 59 14.76 7.14 0.59
CA LEU A 59 13.94 7.78 -0.44
C LEU A 59 12.87 8.69 0.19
N GLY A 60 12.91 9.98 -0.15
CA GLY A 60 11.84 10.93 0.16
C GLY A 60 10.89 11.13 -1.02
N ILE A 61 9.59 10.91 -0.82
CA ILE A 61 8.55 11.16 -1.83
C ILE A 61 7.73 12.39 -1.41
N VAL A 62 7.85 13.49 -2.15
CA VAL A 62 7.18 14.77 -1.88
C VAL A 62 6.31 15.20 -3.05
N GLY A 63 5.31 16.04 -2.78
CA GLY A 63 4.37 16.55 -3.80
C GLY A 63 3.02 16.92 -3.22
N ALA A 64 2.19 17.59 -4.02
CA ALA A 64 0.86 18.06 -3.61
C ALA A 64 -0.10 16.91 -3.24
N ASN A 65 -1.17 17.24 -2.51
CA ASN A 65 -2.23 16.27 -2.24
C ASN A 65 -2.90 15.81 -3.54
N GLY A 66 -3.15 14.51 -3.66
CA GLY A 66 -3.74 13.92 -4.87
C GLY A 66 -2.77 13.59 -6.01
N CYS A 67 -1.48 13.93 -5.91
CA CYS A 67 -0.52 13.66 -6.99
C CYS A 67 -0.04 12.20 -7.11
N GLY A 68 -0.66 11.25 -6.40
CA GLY A 68 -0.35 9.82 -6.52
C GLY A 68 0.69 9.25 -5.55
N LYS A 69 1.24 10.02 -4.59
CA LYS A 69 2.29 9.56 -3.65
C LYS A 69 1.94 8.25 -2.94
N SER A 70 0.75 8.17 -2.33
CA SER A 70 0.31 6.96 -1.62
C SER A 70 0.09 5.79 -2.58
N THR A 71 -0.37 6.06 -3.80
CA THR A 71 -0.49 5.04 -4.85
C THR A 71 0.88 4.52 -5.26
N LEU A 72 1.87 5.40 -5.41
CA LEU A 72 3.25 5.02 -5.71
C LEU A 72 3.84 4.14 -4.60
N ILE A 73 3.65 4.52 -3.33
CA ILE A 73 4.07 3.69 -2.19
C ILE A 73 3.41 2.31 -2.28
N HIS A 74 2.09 2.22 -2.53
CA HIS A 74 1.41 0.93 -2.65
C HIS A 74 1.90 0.08 -3.82
N LEU A 75 2.34 0.69 -4.93
CA LEU A 75 2.97 -0.01 -6.05
C LEU A 75 4.35 -0.55 -5.65
N MET A 76 5.19 0.29 -5.02
CA MET A 76 6.52 -0.10 -4.54
C MET A 76 6.47 -1.25 -3.55
N THR A 77 5.44 -1.30 -2.71
CA THR A 77 5.31 -2.29 -1.64
C THR A 77 4.51 -3.52 -2.06
N GLY A 78 4.17 -3.64 -3.36
CA GLY A 78 3.40 -4.78 -3.90
C GLY A 78 1.93 -4.84 -3.47
N VAL A 79 1.41 -3.83 -2.77
CA VAL A 79 -0.01 -3.75 -2.36
C VAL A 79 -0.91 -3.57 -3.58
N TYR A 80 -0.48 -2.75 -4.53
CA TYR A 80 -1.14 -2.61 -5.83
C TYR A 80 -0.28 -3.22 -6.93
N LYS A 81 -0.92 -3.99 -7.81
CA LYS A 81 -0.32 -4.37 -9.09
C LYS A 81 -0.33 -3.19 -10.06
N PRO A 82 0.74 -2.97 -10.84
CA PRO A 82 0.74 -1.99 -11.92
C PRO A 82 -0.30 -2.33 -12.99
N ASP A 83 -0.62 -1.36 -13.83
CA ASP A 83 -1.36 -1.60 -15.08
C ASP A 83 -0.53 -2.47 -16.04
N LYS A 84 -1.18 -3.03 -17.06
CA LYS A 84 -0.50 -3.85 -18.08
C LYS A 84 0.67 -3.10 -18.71
N GLY A 85 1.81 -3.77 -18.84
CA GLY A 85 3.03 -3.21 -19.44
C GLY A 85 4.03 -2.65 -18.42
N GLY A 86 3.67 -2.54 -17.14
CA GLY A 86 4.60 -2.19 -16.07
C GLY A 86 4.94 -3.39 -15.18
N THR A 87 6.13 -3.37 -14.58
CA THR A 87 6.60 -4.36 -13.61
C THR A 87 7.01 -3.66 -12.32
N ALA A 88 6.66 -4.26 -11.18
CA ALA A 88 7.05 -3.78 -9.85
C ALA A 88 7.52 -4.98 -9.03
N SER A 89 8.72 -4.88 -8.46
CA SER A 89 9.30 -5.89 -7.58
C SER A 89 9.84 -5.27 -6.30
N ILE A 90 9.74 -6.05 -5.22
CA ILE A 90 10.28 -5.74 -3.91
C ILE A 90 10.97 -7.00 -3.37
N ASP A 91 12.19 -6.83 -2.88
CA ASP A 91 12.94 -7.86 -2.17
C ASP A 91 12.91 -7.55 -0.66
N GLY A 92 12.08 -8.28 0.07
CA GLY A 92 11.92 -8.15 1.52
C GLY A 92 10.49 -7.86 1.97
N THR A 93 10.36 -7.48 3.25
CA THR A 93 9.08 -7.18 3.89
C THR A 93 8.91 -5.68 4.04
N TYR A 94 7.70 -5.19 3.73
CA TYR A 94 7.32 -3.81 3.95
C TYR A 94 6.48 -3.66 5.22
N ILE A 95 6.78 -2.66 6.03
CA ILE A 95 5.97 -2.24 7.18
C ILE A 95 5.58 -0.78 6.99
N ARG A 96 4.28 -0.49 7.05
CA ARG A 96 3.76 0.88 7.05
C ARG A 96 3.58 1.35 8.49
N LEU A 97 4.26 2.44 8.83
CA LEU A 97 3.97 3.17 10.05
C LEU A 97 2.95 4.27 9.74
N SER A 98 1.78 4.19 10.38
CA SER A 98 0.74 5.21 10.31
C SER A 98 0.06 5.29 11.67
N LEU A 99 -0.27 6.50 12.11
CA LEU A 99 -0.90 6.71 13.42
C LEU A 99 -2.19 5.90 13.51
N GLY A 100 -2.34 5.14 14.60
CA GLY A 100 -3.55 4.35 14.89
C GLY A 100 -3.75 3.10 14.02
N LEU A 101 -2.87 2.78 13.06
CA LEU A 101 -3.06 1.63 12.19
C LEU A 101 -2.80 0.33 12.97
N GLY A 102 -3.77 -0.59 12.98
CA GLY A 102 -3.63 -1.91 13.59
C GLY A 102 -3.96 -1.98 15.09
N PHE A 103 -4.32 -0.86 15.73
CA PHE A 103 -4.77 -0.87 17.12
C PHE A 103 -6.26 -1.19 17.23
N ASN A 104 -6.59 -2.08 18.15
CA ASN A 104 -7.95 -2.35 18.59
C ASN A 104 -8.19 -1.70 19.95
N GLY A 105 -9.14 -0.76 20.02
CA GLY A 105 -9.49 -0.04 21.24
C GLY A 105 -10.15 -0.87 22.34
N GLN A 106 -10.55 -2.11 22.03
CA GLN A 106 -11.05 -3.07 23.03
C GLN A 106 -9.92 -3.92 23.65
N LEU A 107 -8.70 -3.83 23.11
CA LEU A 107 -7.55 -4.60 23.58
C LEU A 107 -6.62 -3.72 24.42
N THR A 108 -5.95 -4.34 25.39
CA THR A 108 -4.88 -3.71 26.15
C THR A 108 -3.68 -3.40 25.25
N ALA A 109 -2.77 -2.52 25.72
CA ALA A 109 -1.52 -2.22 25.03
C ALA A 109 -0.70 -3.50 24.76
N ARG A 110 -0.64 -4.40 25.75
CA ARG A 110 0.03 -5.69 25.62
C ARG A 110 -0.59 -6.50 24.49
N GLU A 111 -1.89 -6.74 24.50
CA GLU A 111 -2.57 -7.54 23.47
C GLU A 111 -2.39 -6.93 22.07
N ASN A 112 -2.45 -5.61 21.95
CA ASN A 112 -2.16 -4.92 20.69
C ASN A 112 -0.72 -5.17 20.20
N ILE A 113 0.28 -5.20 21.09
CA ILE A 113 1.67 -5.54 20.73
C ILE A 113 1.75 -6.96 20.16
N TYR A 114 1.12 -7.94 20.82
CA TYR A 114 1.16 -9.33 20.35
C TYR A 114 0.37 -9.53 19.04
N LEU A 115 -0.79 -8.91 18.92
CA LEU A 115 -1.62 -8.98 17.71
C LEU A 115 -0.87 -8.41 16.50
N ASN A 116 -0.39 -7.17 16.61
CA ASN A 116 0.30 -6.51 15.51
C ASN A 116 1.62 -7.21 15.16
N GLY A 117 2.39 -7.63 16.17
CA GLY A 117 3.62 -8.40 15.94
C GLY A 117 3.36 -9.71 15.18
N SER A 118 2.30 -10.43 15.55
CA SER A 118 1.92 -11.68 14.88
C SER A 118 1.47 -11.45 13.43
N VAL A 119 0.70 -10.38 13.17
CA VAL A 119 0.29 -9.98 11.81
C VAL A 119 1.50 -9.64 10.93
N MET A 120 2.54 -9.06 11.53
CA MET A 120 3.82 -8.77 10.84
C MET A 120 4.71 -10.01 10.65
N GLY A 121 4.28 -11.19 11.12
CA GLY A 121 5.04 -12.43 11.02
C GLY A 121 6.10 -12.61 12.12
N VAL A 122 6.09 -11.81 13.17
CA VAL A 122 6.99 -11.96 14.32
C VAL A 122 6.53 -13.10 15.20
N LYS A 123 7.45 -13.99 15.58
CA LYS A 123 7.14 -15.13 16.47
C LYS A 123 6.82 -14.63 17.89
N ILE A 124 5.86 -15.28 18.54
CA ILE A 124 5.48 -14.99 19.94
C ILE A 124 6.70 -15.06 20.89
N SER A 125 7.60 -16.01 20.68
CA SER A 125 8.83 -16.14 21.48
C SER A 125 9.77 -14.94 21.32
N GLU A 126 9.79 -14.32 20.16
CA GLU A 126 10.59 -13.12 19.86
C GLU A 126 9.94 -11.85 20.42
N LEU A 127 8.61 -11.78 20.36
CA LEU A 127 7.83 -10.73 21.03
C LEU A 127 8.05 -10.76 22.54
N ASN A 128 8.02 -11.94 23.17
CA ASN A 128 8.31 -12.10 24.60
C ASN A 128 9.70 -11.58 24.98
N LYS A 129 10.72 -11.89 24.17
CA LYS A 129 12.11 -11.43 24.40
C LYS A 129 12.25 -9.91 24.29
N ASN A 130 11.50 -9.28 23.37
CA ASN A 130 11.61 -7.85 23.09
C ASN A 130 10.54 -7.00 23.78
N PHE A 131 9.60 -7.60 24.51
CA PHE A 131 8.46 -6.90 25.10
C PHE A 131 8.87 -5.68 25.94
N ARG A 132 9.86 -5.84 26.84
CA ARG A 132 10.35 -4.73 27.67
C ARG A 132 10.91 -3.58 26.86
N LYS A 133 11.71 -3.88 25.82
CA LYS A 133 12.29 -2.86 24.92
C LYS A 133 11.22 -2.07 24.17
N ILE A 134 10.13 -2.74 23.78
CA ILE A 134 8.98 -2.08 23.12
C ILE A 134 8.31 -1.10 24.07
N ILE A 135 8.13 -1.48 25.35
CA ILE A 135 7.54 -0.61 26.37
C ILE A 135 8.47 0.54 26.73
N GLU A 136 9.78 0.31 26.83
CA GLU A 136 10.78 1.34 27.17
C GLU A 136 10.94 2.42 26.09
N PHE A 137 10.67 2.10 24.83
CA PHE A 137 10.72 3.06 23.73
C PHE A 137 9.50 4.01 23.70
N ALA A 138 8.36 3.58 24.26
CA ALA A 138 7.08 4.29 24.22
C ALA A 138 6.99 5.40 25.27
#